data_AF-A0A419S1V9-F1
#
_entry.id   AF-A0A419S1V9-F1
#
_cell.length_a   1.000
_cell.length_b   1.000
_cell.length_c   1.000
_cell.angle_alpha   90.00
_cell.angle_beta   90.00
_cell.angle_gamma   90.00
#
_symmetry.space_group_name_H-M   'P 1'
#
loop_
_entity.id
_entity.type
_entity.pdbx_description
1 polymer ?
#
loop_
_entity_poly.entity_id
_entity_poly.type
_entity_poly.pdbx_seq_one_letter_code
_entity_poly.pdbx_strand_id
1 'polypeptide(L)'
;MSKNTINNAIKEAFRRENKPLRVKEVFWRIKEDNLYDFNTQTPEHVVRTALRRHTESLDFASSSPNKLYVTLNDGTYWLKGKQLDHSFISKSQIEEKNQQLKNSLDDLLGLQQQHIKAFKIALLDRLKRLEPRSFELFCKKLLKAYGFSNTEITRVSRDGGIDGYGELKIGLSHLNVAFQCKRWNTSTIGRKEIDMFRGASQGSYQQAIFFTTSTFTKEARAADNKTGAIPIALFDGDGIVNMMIEKKFGVEVQEINTYVDALDQVLEK
;
A
#
# COMPACT_ATOMS: atom_id res chain seq x y z
N MET A 1 -7.48 -54.34 -38.14
CA MET A 1 -6.55 -53.40 -37.47
C MET A 1 -7.07 -53.15 -36.07
N SER A 2 -6.27 -53.40 -35.05
CA SER A 2 -6.66 -53.29 -33.63
C SER A 2 -7.20 -51.89 -33.33
N LYS A 3 -8.45 -51.77 -32.84
CA LYS A 3 -9.02 -50.49 -32.40
C LYS A 3 -8.16 -49.95 -31.26
N ASN A 4 -7.41 -48.87 -31.50
CA ASN A 4 -6.66 -48.22 -30.45
C ASN A 4 -7.65 -47.76 -29.37
N THR A 5 -7.42 -48.13 -28.11
CA THR A 5 -8.32 -47.72 -27.03
C THR A 5 -8.04 -46.26 -26.66
N ILE A 6 -9.04 -45.55 -26.12
CA ILE A 6 -8.85 -44.17 -25.66
C ILE A 6 -7.71 -44.05 -24.63
N ASN A 7 -7.55 -45.04 -23.75
CA ASN A 7 -6.47 -45.06 -22.77
C ASN A 7 -5.08 -45.21 -23.42
N ASN A 8 -4.96 -45.99 -24.50
CA ASN A 8 -3.70 -46.10 -25.23
C ASN A 8 -3.37 -44.79 -25.95
N ALA A 9 -4.36 -44.14 -26.55
CA ALA A 9 -4.19 -42.84 -27.18
C ALA A 9 -3.77 -41.75 -26.17
N ILE A 10 -4.38 -41.73 -24.99
CA ILE A 10 -3.99 -40.83 -23.89
C ILE A 10 -2.56 -41.10 -23.42
N LYS A 11 -2.18 -42.38 -23.23
CA LYS A 11 -0.80 -42.73 -22.86
C LYS A 11 0.21 -42.28 -23.89
N GLU A 12 -0.11 -42.44 -25.16
CA GLU A 12 0.75 -42.04 -26.26
C GLU A 12 0.88 -40.51 -26.34
N ALA A 13 -0.20 -39.75 -26.12
CA ALA A 13 -0.15 -38.30 -26.02
C ALA A 13 0.80 -37.83 -24.89
N PHE A 14 0.73 -38.44 -23.71
CA PHE A 14 1.68 -38.14 -22.62
C PHE A 14 3.12 -38.54 -22.94
N ARG A 15 3.33 -39.65 -23.66
CA ARG A 15 4.68 -40.10 -24.06
C ARG A 15 5.32 -39.14 -25.05
N ARG A 16 4.57 -38.66 -26.04
CA ARG A 16 5.06 -37.72 -27.06
C ARG A 16 5.37 -36.35 -26.48
N GLU A 17 4.50 -35.83 -25.63
CA GLU A 17 4.71 -34.52 -25.00
C GLU A 17 5.73 -34.53 -23.87
N ASN A 18 5.97 -35.71 -23.29
CA ASN A 18 6.85 -35.92 -22.16
C ASN A 18 6.60 -34.94 -20.98
N LYS A 19 5.36 -34.48 -20.79
CA LYS A 19 4.98 -33.51 -19.77
C LYS A 19 3.51 -33.66 -19.32
N PRO A 20 3.13 -33.22 -18.11
CA PRO A 20 1.73 -33.17 -17.69
C PRO A 20 0.85 -32.36 -18.65
N LEU A 21 -0.36 -32.84 -18.91
CA LEU A 21 -1.31 -32.19 -19.81
C LEU A 21 -2.68 -32.06 -19.16
N ARG A 22 -3.37 -30.96 -19.43
CA ARG A 22 -4.80 -30.77 -19.15
C ARG A 22 -5.63 -31.58 -20.15
N VAL A 23 -6.89 -31.85 -19.79
CA VAL A 23 -7.83 -32.62 -20.61
C VAL A 23 -7.91 -32.11 -22.06
N LYS A 24 -7.98 -30.79 -22.25
CA LYS A 24 -8.09 -30.17 -23.57
C LYS A 24 -6.82 -30.39 -24.41
N GLU A 25 -5.65 -30.32 -23.79
CA GLU A 25 -4.37 -30.54 -24.46
C GLU A 25 -4.21 -32.00 -24.86
N VAL A 26 -4.59 -32.94 -23.99
CA VAL A 26 -4.63 -34.38 -24.32
C VAL A 26 -5.54 -34.63 -25.53
N PHE A 27 -6.73 -34.01 -25.54
CA PHE A 27 -7.65 -34.12 -26.68
C PHE A 27 -7.04 -33.63 -27.99
N TRP A 28 -6.43 -32.44 -27.99
CA TRP A 28 -5.80 -31.89 -29.19
C TRP A 28 -4.66 -32.76 -29.70
N ARG A 29 -3.82 -33.28 -28.81
CA ARG A 29 -2.75 -34.21 -29.19
C ARG A 29 -3.27 -35.49 -29.81
N ILE A 30 -4.32 -36.10 -29.22
CA ILE A 30 -4.95 -37.28 -29.81
C ILE A 30 -5.47 -37.01 -31.22
N LYS A 31 -6.02 -35.81 -31.46
CA LYS A 31 -6.56 -35.41 -32.77
C LYS A 31 -5.45 -35.10 -33.79
N GLU A 32 -4.47 -34.28 -33.42
CA GLU A 32 -3.35 -33.89 -34.30
C GLU A 32 -2.52 -35.10 -34.71
N ASP A 33 -2.26 -36.01 -33.77
CA ASP A 33 -1.46 -37.21 -33.98
C ASP A 33 -2.27 -38.40 -34.54
N ASN A 34 -3.57 -38.23 -34.80
CA ASN A 34 -4.50 -39.26 -35.27
C ASN A 34 -4.48 -40.55 -34.42
N LEU A 35 -4.42 -40.41 -33.08
CA LEU A 35 -4.23 -41.54 -32.16
C LEU A 35 -5.53 -42.29 -31.85
N TYR A 36 -6.69 -41.64 -32.00
CA TYR A 36 -8.01 -42.21 -31.71
C TYR A 36 -9.09 -41.49 -32.53
N ASP A 37 -10.05 -42.27 -33.05
CA ASP A 37 -11.19 -41.73 -33.77
C ASP A 37 -12.39 -41.54 -32.82
N PHE A 38 -12.85 -40.29 -32.68
CA PHE A 38 -13.94 -39.92 -31.79
C PHE A 38 -15.28 -39.96 -32.52
N ASN A 39 -16.05 -41.03 -32.32
CA ASN A 39 -17.41 -41.13 -32.84
C ASN A 39 -18.45 -40.50 -31.89
N THR A 40 -18.29 -39.21 -31.57
CA THR A 40 -19.19 -38.47 -30.67
C THR A 40 -19.18 -36.98 -30.97
N GLN A 41 -20.29 -36.29 -30.66
CA GLN A 41 -20.37 -34.82 -30.70
C GLN A 41 -19.58 -34.14 -29.56
N THR A 42 -19.17 -34.88 -28.53
CA THR A 42 -18.41 -34.35 -27.38
C THR A 42 -17.08 -35.10 -27.10
N PRO A 43 -16.10 -35.05 -28.04
CA PRO A 43 -14.83 -35.77 -27.90
C PRO A 43 -14.03 -35.48 -26.62
N GLU A 44 -13.98 -34.22 -26.18
CA GLU A 44 -13.28 -33.84 -24.95
C GLU A 44 -13.87 -34.50 -23.69
N HIS A 45 -15.19 -34.76 -23.67
CA HIS A 45 -15.85 -35.43 -22.55
C HIS A 45 -15.38 -36.89 -22.43
N VAL A 46 -15.16 -37.57 -23.56
CA VAL A 46 -14.62 -38.94 -23.59
C VAL A 46 -13.23 -38.99 -22.97
N VAL A 47 -12.36 -38.04 -23.32
CA VAL A 47 -11.00 -37.91 -22.74
C VAL A 47 -11.08 -37.65 -21.24
N ARG A 48 -11.94 -36.70 -20.82
CA ARG A 48 -12.15 -36.36 -19.40
C ARG A 48 -12.59 -37.56 -18.57
N THR A 49 -13.58 -38.30 -19.06
CA THR A 49 -14.13 -39.47 -18.37
C THR A 49 -13.09 -40.59 -18.28
N ALA A 50 -12.32 -40.84 -19.36
CA ALA A 50 -11.24 -41.82 -19.34
C ALA A 50 -10.13 -41.46 -18.34
N LEU A 51 -9.69 -40.19 -18.32
CA LEU A 51 -8.70 -39.71 -17.35
C LEU A 51 -9.20 -39.85 -15.91
N ARG A 52 -10.37 -39.30 -15.60
CA ARG A 52 -10.93 -39.34 -14.24
C ARG A 52 -11.13 -40.76 -13.74
N ARG A 53 -11.66 -41.66 -14.57
CA ARG A 53 -11.94 -43.05 -14.19
C ARG A 53 -10.67 -43.83 -13.81
N HIS A 54 -9.54 -43.52 -14.44
CA HIS A 54 -8.28 -44.22 -14.26
C HIS A 54 -7.24 -43.41 -13.45
N THR A 55 -7.67 -42.39 -12.69
CA THR A 55 -6.78 -41.57 -11.83
C THR A 55 -6.78 -42.07 -10.38
N GLU A 56 -5.60 -42.18 -9.77
CA GLU A 56 -5.40 -42.78 -8.43
C GLU A 56 -6.09 -42.01 -7.29
N SER A 57 -6.01 -40.68 -7.29
CA SER A 57 -6.54 -39.82 -6.22
C SER A 57 -8.05 -39.53 -6.31
N LEU A 58 -8.75 -40.14 -7.28
CA LEU A 58 -10.19 -39.97 -7.46
C LEU A 58 -10.90 -41.31 -7.26
N ASP A 59 -11.75 -41.40 -6.24
CA ASP A 59 -12.59 -42.57 -6.01
C ASP A 59 -14.07 -42.20 -5.97
N PHE A 60 -14.81 -42.77 -6.92
CA PHE A 60 -16.23 -42.55 -7.15
C PHE A 60 -16.83 -43.82 -7.76
N ALA A 61 -18.15 -43.98 -7.77
CA ALA A 61 -18.83 -45.23 -8.11
C ALA A 61 -18.43 -45.84 -9.48
N SER A 62 -17.99 -45.03 -10.45
CA SER A 62 -17.55 -45.47 -11.78
C SER A 62 -16.03 -45.52 -11.96
N SER A 63 -15.25 -45.39 -10.88
CA SER A 63 -13.79 -45.50 -10.81
C SER A 63 -13.31 -46.90 -11.23
N SER A 64 -12.18 -46.98 -11.93
CA SER A 64 -11.57 -48.26 -12.32
C SER A 64 -10.55 -48.72 -11.27
N PRO A 65 -10.48 -50.04 -10.97
CA PRO A 65 -9.41 -50.58 -10.12
C PRO A 65 -8.03 -50.46 -10.78
N ASN A 66 -7.97 -50.35 -12.11
CA ASN A 66 -6.72 -50.14 -12.84
C ASN A 66 -6.42 -48.65 -12.98
N LYS A 67 -5.60 -48.13 -12.07
CA LYS A 67 -5.18 -46.71 -12.04
C LYS A 67 -3.94 -46.50 -12.93
N LEU A 68 -4.11 -45.66 -13.95
CA LEU A 68 -3.10 -45.38 -14.98
C LEU A 68 -2.49 -43.98 -14.86
N TYR A 69 -3.19 -43.06 -14.18
CA TYR A 69 -2.83 -41.65 -14.15
C TYR A 69 -2.77 -41.10 -12.73
N VAL A 70 -2.02 -40.01 -12.57
CA VAL A 70 -2.03 -39.13 -11.40
C VAL A 70 -2.49 -37.74 -11.84
N THR A 71 -3.11 -36.99 -10.93
CA THR A 71 -3.42 -35.58 -11.13
C THR A 71 -2.47 -34.72 -10.31
N LEU A 72 -2.09 -33.57 -10.85
CA LEU A 72 -1.29 -32.56 -10.18
C LEU A 72 -2.17 -31.40 -9.68
N ASN A 73 -1.63 -30.58 -8.79
CA ASN A 73 -2.37 -29.48 -8.14
C ASN A 73 -2.83 -28.39 -9.13
N ASP A 74 -2.16 -28.27 -10.29
CA ASP A 74 -2.48 -27.32 -11.35
C ASP A 74 -3.60 -27.81 -12.32
N GLY A 75 -4.18 -28.97 -12.05
CA GLY A 75 -5.24 -29.58 -12.85
C GLY A 75 -4.75 -30.36 -14.08
N THR A 76 -3.44 -30.61 -14.20
CA THR A 76 -2.88 -31.49 -15.24
C THR A 76 -2.86 -32.95 -14.80
N TYR A 77 -2.81 -33.85 -15.79
CA TYR A 77 -2.74 -35.30 -15.59
C TYR A 77 -1.38 -35.81 -16.08
N TRP A 78 -0.90 -36.90 -15.48
CA TRP A 78 0.35 -37.56 -15.88
C TRP A 78 0.29 -39.08 -15.73
N LEU A 79 1.24 -39.78 -16.37
CA LEU A 79 1.38 -41.24 -16.31
C LEU A 79 1.86 -41.70 -14.94
N LYS A 80 1.11 -42.62 -14.31
CA LYS A 80 1.51 -43.26 -13.07
C LYS A 80 2.82 -44.04 -13.26
N GLY A 81 3.78 -43.83 -12.36
CA GLY A 81 5.06 -44.55 -12.34
C GLY A 81 6.12 -44.05 -13.33
N LYS A 82 5.84 -43.01 -14.14
CA LYS A 82 6.86 -42.39 -15.01
C LYS A 82 7.44 -41.15 -14.31
N GLN A 83 8.76 -41.10 -14.12
CA GLN A 83 9.42 -39.89 -13.63
C GLN A 83 9.09 -38.70 -14.54
N LEU A 84 8.67 -37.59 -13.93
CA LEU A 84 8.44 -36.33 -14.59
C LEU A 84 9.78 -35.70 -14.95
N ASP A 85 9.95 -35.32 -16.21
CA ASP A 85 11.09 -34.50 -16.62
C ASP A 85 10.96 -33.12 -15.96
N HIS A 86 12.07 -32.57 -15.45
CA HIS A 86 12.13 -31.51 -14.43
C HIS A 86 11.57 -30.13 -14.85
N SER A 87 10.96 -30.00 -16.03
CA SER A 87 10.46 -28.74 -16.59
C SER A 87 9.08 -28.30 -16.10
N PHE A 88 8.28 -29.18 -15.47
CA PHE A 88 6.96 -28.80 -14.90
C PHE A 88 7.03 -28.48 -13.40
N ILE A 89 7.98 -29.06 -12.68
CA ILE A 89 8.27 -28.71 -11.28
C ILE A 89 8.80 -27.27 -11.18
N SER A 90 9.45 -26.76 -12.24
CA SER A 90 10.02 -25.41 -12.24
C SER A 90 8.96 -24.30 -12.25
N LYS A 91 7.84 -24.44 -12.97
CA LYS A 91 6.80 -23.39 -13.01
C LYS A 91 6.09 -23.19 -11.68
N SER A 92 5.68 -24.26 -11.00
CA SER A 92 5.03 -24.15 -9.69
C SER A 92 5.99 -23.62 -8.62
N GLN A 93 7.26 -24.02 -8.65
CA GLN A 93 8.28 -23.51 -7.73
C GLN A 93 8.65 -22.05 -7.99
N ILE A 94 8.64 -21.61 -9.26
CA ILE A 94 8.85 -20.20 -9.63
C ILE A 94 7.66 -19.35 -9.17
N GLU A 95 6.43 -19.82 -9.37
CA GLU A 95 5.22 -19.14 -8.87
C GLU A 95 5.21 -19.03 -7.33
N GLU A 96 5.57 -20.09 -6.62
CA GLU A 96 5.72 -20.07 -5.15
C GLU A 96 6.81 -19.08 -4.69
N LYS A 97 7.98 -19.06 -5.34
CA LYS A 97 9.05 -18.11 -5.03
C LYS A 97 8.66 -16.67 -5.33
N ASN A 98 7.98 -16.41 -6.45
CA ASN A 98 7.49 -15.08 -6.79
C ASN A 98 6.43 -14.60 -5.79
N GLN A 99 5.56 -15.50 -5.33
CA GLN A 99 4.59 -15.17 -4.28
C GLN A 99 5.28 -14.89 -2.95
N GLN A 100 6.32 -15.65 -2.58
CA GLN A 100 7.13 -15.38 -1.37
C GLN A 100 7.86 -14.03 -1.44
N LEU A 101 8.45 -13.69 -2.59
CA LEU A 101 9.06 -12.37 -2.83
C LEU A 101 8.05 -11.24 -2.69
N LYS A 102 6.85 -11.40 -3.26
CA LYS A 102 5.77 -10.43 -3.13
C LYS A 102 5.33 -10.25 -1.68
N ASN A 103 5.10 -11.34 -0.95
CA ASN A 103 4.75 -11.29 0.46
C ASN A 103 5.83 -10.58 1.29
N SER A 104 7.11 -10.87 1.01
CA SER A 104 8.23 -10.19 1.69
C SER A 104 8.26 -8.69 1.39
N LEU A 105 7.89 -8.27 0.18
CA LEU A 105 7.80 -6.85 -0.17
C LEU A 105 6.64 -6.17 0.57
N ASP A 106 5.48 -6.84 0.66
CA ASP A 106 4.34 -6.35 1.43
C ASP A 106 4.68 -6.20 2.92
N ASP A 107 5.45 -7.14 3.49
CA ASP A 107 5.96 -7.06 4.86
C ASP A 107 6.90 -5.85 5.05
N LEU A 108 7.81 -5.59 4.10
CA LEU A 108 8.69 -4.42 4.14
C LEU A 108 7.91 -3.10 4.09
N LEU A 109 6.89 -3.01 3.22
CA LEU A 109 6.01 -1.84 3.14
C LEU A 109 5.24 -1.66 4.46
N GLY A 110 4.75 -2.75 5.05
CA GLY A 110 4.11 -2.72 6.36
C GLY A 110 5.03 -2.19 7.46
N LEU A 111 6.27 -2.68 7.50
CA LEU A 111 7.28 -2.24 8.46
C LEU A 111 7.66 -0.76 8.26
N GLN A 112 7.78 -0.31 7.01
CA GLN A 112 8.05 1.09 6.68
C GLN A 112 6.92 2.01 7.19
N GLN A 113 5.66 1.62 7.00
CA GLN A 113 4.51 2.38 7.51
C GLN A 113 4.52 2.47 9.05
N GLN A 114 4.83 1.35 9.72
CA GLN A 114 4.98 1.33 11.18
C GLN A 114 6.13 2.23 11.64
N HIS A 115 7.27 2.20 10.95
CA HIS A 115 8.40 3.07 11.23
C HIS A 115 8.03 4.54 11.08
N ILE A 116 7.34 4.93 9.99
CA ILE A 116 6.86 6.30 9.78
C ILE A 116 5.94 6.73 10.93
N LYS A 117 5.02 5.87 11.37
CA LYS A 117 4.12 6.16 12.49
C LYS A 117 4.90 6.36 13.79
N ALA A 118 5.84 5.47 14.11
CA ALA A 118 6.68 5.59 15.31
C ALA A 118 7.56 6.84 15.26
N PHE A 119 8.12 7.17 14.10
CA PHE A 119 8.90 8.39 13.88
C PHE A 119 8.07 9.65 14.14
N LYS A 120 6.84 9.73 13.62
CA LYS A 120 5.95 10.86 13.86
C LYS A 120 5.68 11.08 15.35
N ILE A 121 5.41 10.00 16.09
CA ILE A 121 5.20 10.04 17.55
C ILE A 121 6.45 10.56 18.26
N ALA A 122 7.62 9.98 17.96
CA ALA A 122 8.89 10.38 18.57
C ALA A 122 9.24 11.85 18.27
N LEU A 123 8.95 12.33 17.06
CA LEU A 123 9.18 13.71 16.65
C LEU A 123 8.26 14.68 17.42
N LEU A 124 6.96 14.35 17.54
CA LEU A 124 6.03 15.14 18.35
C LEU A 124 6.48 15.21 19.82
N ASP A 125 6.95 14.11 20.39
CA ASP A 125 7.46 14.09 21.76
C ASP A 125 8.69 14.97 21.95
N ARG A 126 9.55 15.09 20.92
CA ARG A 126 10.67 16.05 20.94
C ARG A 126 10.15 17.49 20.96
N LEU A 127 9.13 17.81 20.18
CA LEU A 127 8.51 19.15 20.18
C LEU A 127 7.88 19.47 21.54
N LYS A 128 7.21 18.51 22.18
CA LYS A 128 6.64 18.65 23.53
C LYS A 128 7.69 18.94 24.60
N ARG A 129 8.94 18.52 24.41
CA ARG A 129 10.06 18.77 25.33
C ARG A 129 10.76 20.12 25.14
N LEU A 130 10.44 20.87 24.09
CA LEU A 130 11.00 22.21 23.90
C LEU A 130 10.54 23.15 25.02
N GLU A 131 11.33 24.19 25.29
CA GLU A 131 10.82 25.31 26.08
C GLU A 131 9.76 26.09 25.29
N PRO A 132 8.77 26.75 25.94
CA PRO A 132 7.73 27.52 25.25
C PRO A 132 8.28 28.50 24.22
N ARG A 133 9.29 29.29 24.60
CA ARG A 133 9.92 30.27 23.69
C ARG A 133 10.66 29.62 22.52
N SER A 134 11.25 28.45 22.75
CA SER A 134 11.90 27.67 21.69
C SER A 134 10.86 27.13 20.70
N PHE A 135 9.67 26.76 21.17
CA PHE A 135 8.57 26.33 20.32
C PHE A 135 8.00 27.47 19.46
N GLU A 136 7.85 28.67 20.02
CA GLU A 136 7.47 29.88 19.25
C GLU A 136 8.47 30.16 18.13
N LEU A 137 9.77 30.11 18.43
CA LEU A 137 10.83 30.29 17.43
C LEU A 137 10.80 29.18 16.37
N PHE A 138 10.53 27.94 16.77
CA PHE A 138 10.34 26.81 15.88
C PHE A 138 9.18 27.08 14.90
N CYS A 139 8.00 27.47 15.40
CA CYS A 139 6.84 27.78 14.56
C CYS A 139 7.12 28.93 13.58
N LYS A 140 7.82 29.99 14.02
CA LYS A 140 8.28 31.05 13.11
C LYS A 140 9.16 30.51 11.99
N LYS A 141 10.12 29.64 12.29
CA LYS A 141 11.02 29.04 11.28
C LYS A 141 10.25 28.12 10.34
N LEU A 142 9.27 27.36 10.86
CA LEU A 142 8.40 26.51 10.06
C LEU A 142 7.57 27.37 9.08
N LEU A 143 6.96 28.46 9.54
CA LEU A 143 6.25 29.40 8.67
C LEU A 143 7.16 29.96 7.57
N LYS A 144 8.41 30.33 7.89
CA LYS A 144 9.38 30.73 6.85
C LYS A 144 9.61 29.64 5.80
N ALA A 145 9.71 28.37 6.20
CA ALA A 145 9.84 27.24 5.27
C ALA A 145 8.60 27.06 4.37
N TYR A 146 7.44 27.57 4.81
CA TYR A 146 6.19 27.63 4.04
C TYR A 146 6.03 28.94 3.22
N GLY A 147 7.06 29.78 3.14
CA GLY A 147 7.07 30.98 2.29
C GLY A 147 6.60 32.27 2.98
N PHE A 148 6.47 32.27 4.30
CA PHE A 148 6.19 33.50 5.04
C PHE A 148 7.44 34.38 5.11
N SER A 149 7.22 35.67 4.92
CA SER A 149 8.22 36.75 5.00
C SER A 149 7.91 37.68 6.18
N ASN A 150 8.82 38.60 6.48
CA ASN A 150 8.67 39.61 7.55
C ASN A 150 8.19 39.02 8.89
N THR A 151 8.65 37.82 9.24
CA THR A 151 8.17 37.13 10.43
C THR A 151 8.87 37.62 11.69
N GLU A 152 8.08 37.94 12.71
CA GLU A 152 8.55 38.41 14.02
C GLU A 152 7.87 37.66 15.17
N ILE A 153 8.58 37.57 16.29
CA ILE A 153 8.03 37.05 17.54
C ILE A 153 7.77 38.26 18.43
N THR A 154 6.57 38.33 19.01
CA THR A 154 6.22 39.42 19.93
C THR A 154 7.05 39.32 21.21
N ARG A 155 7.21 40.45 21.89
CA ARG A 155 7.72 40.45 23.27
C ARG A 155 6.60 39.97 24.19
N VAL A 156 6.95 39.29 25.27
CA VAL A 156 6.00 38.85 26.30
C VAL A 156 5.17 40.06 26.74
N SER A 157 3.92 40.13 26.28
CA SER A 157 3.06 41.31 26.37
C SER A 157 1.61 40.85 26.57
N ARG A 158 0.77 41.74 27.08
CA ARG A 158 -0.66 41.51 27.34
C ARG A 158 -1.51 41.58 26.06
N ASP A 159 -0.98 41.11 24.94
CA ASP A 159 -1.57 41.22 23.60
C ASP A 159 -2.60 40.11 23.30
N GLY A 160 -3.23 39.57 24.34
CA GLY A 160 -4.34 38.62 24.19
C GLY A 160 -3.94 37.27 23.57
N GLY A 161 -2.64 36.97 23.48
CA GLY A 161 -2.13 35.68 23.02
C GLY A 161 -1.54 35.69 21.60
N ILE A 162 -1.07 36.81 21.09
CA ILE A 162 -0.33 36.82 19.82
C ILE A 162 1.15 36.56 20.12
N ASP A 163 1.67 35.41 19.71
CA ASP A 163 3.08 35.07 19.93
C ASP A 163 3.97 35.58 18.78
N GLY A 164 3.39 35.90 17.62
CA GLY A 164 4.11 36.47 16.50
C GLY A 164 3.23 36.78 15.30
N TYR A 165 3.84 37.30 14.26
CA TYR A 165 3.18 37.62 13.00
C TYR A 165 4.12 37.45 11.81
N GLY A 166 3.56 37.47 10.61
CA GLY A 166 4.29 37.38 9.35
C GLY A 166 3.41 37.69 8.14
N GLU A 167 4.04 37.75 6.98
CA GLU A 167 3.38 38.10 5.72
C GLU A 167 3.49 36.96 4.71
N LEU A 168 2.36 36.51 4.17
CA LEU A 168 2.31 35.52 3.10
C LEU A 168 1.98 36.20 1.78
N LYS A 169 2.86 36.07 0.78
CA LYS A 169 2.60 36.61 -0.56
C LYS A 169 1.55 35.77 -1.29
N ILE A 170 0.47 36.40 -1.72
CA ILE A 170 -0.61 35.77 -2.50
C ILE A 170 -0.82 36.61 -3.76
N GLY A 171 -0.42 36.07 -4.91
CA GLY A 171 -0.44 36.79 -6.17
C GLY A 171 0.40 38.07 -6.11
N LEU A 172 -0.26 39.23 -6.25
CA LEU A 172 0.37 40.55 -6.22
C LEU A 172 0.25 41.26 -4.86
N SER A 173 -0.31 40.62 -3.84
CA SER A 173 -0.52 41.21 -2.51
C SER A 173 0.14 40.38 -1.40
N HIS A 174 0.24 40.97 -0.21
CA HIS A 174 0.67 40.29 1.01
C HIS A 174 -0.52 40.15 1.97
N LEU A 175 -0.62 38.98 2.58
CA LEU A 175 -1.57 38.68 3.62
C LEU A 175 -0.84 38.76 4.97
N ASN A 176 -1.26 39.66 5.84
CA ASN A 176 -0.76 39.80 7.20
C ASN A 176 -1.41 38.73 8.09
N VAL A 177 -0.57 37.89 8.67
CA VAL A 177 -0.99 36.71 9.43
C VAL A 177 -0.41 36.75 10.84
N ALA A 178 -1.27 36.68 11.85
CA ALA A 178 -0.86 36.47 13.23
C ALA A 178 -0.72 34.98 13.54
N PHE A 179 0.13 34.61 14.48
CA PHE A 179 0.17 33.24 14.99
C PHE A 179 0.31 33.16 16.51
N GLN A 180 -0.26 32.10 17.05
CA GLN A 180 -0.13 31.68 18.45
C GLN A 180 0.42 30.25 18.51
N CYS A 181 1.26 29.98 19.51
CA CYS A 181 1.97 28.73 19.73
C CYS A 181 1.76 28.25 21.17
N LYS A 182 0.93 27.22 21.36
CA LYS A 182 0.74 26.58 22.66
C LYS A 182 1.46 25.23 22.75
N ARG A 183 2.54 25.17 23.52
CA ARG A 183 3.22 23.90 23.83
C ARG A 183 2.55 23.19 25.01
N TRP A 184 1.55 22.36 24.74
CA TRP A 184 0.81 21.59 25.75
C TRP A 184 1.10 20.08 25.63
N ASN A 185 1.18 19.40 26.77
CA ASN A 185 1.56 17.98 26.84
C ASN A 185 0.34 17.04 26.76
N THR A 186 -0.69 17.33 27.54
CA THR A 186 -1.84 16.42 27.78
C THR A 186 -3.20 17.09 27.65
N SER A 187 -3.33 18.38 27.98
CA SER A 187 -4.59 19.10 27.87
C SER A 187 -4.94 19.40 26.40
N THR A 188 -6.22 19.30 26.05
CA THR A 188 -6.73 19.66 24.73
C THR A 188 -7.05 21.16 24.66
N ILE A 189 -6.89 21.76 23.48
CA ILE A 189 -7.23 23.17 23.25
C ILE A 189 -8.73 23.28 23.01
N GLY A 190 -9.42 23.97 23.90
CA GLY A 190 -10.86 24.23 23.81
C GLY A 190 -11.20 25.53 23.09
N ARG A 191 -12.49 25.70 22.78
CA ARG A 191 -13.03 26.87 22.07
C ARG A 191 -12.65 28.22 22.69
N LYS A 192 -12.57 28.29 24.02
CA LYS A 192 -12.21 29.53 24.75
C LYS A 192 -10.86 30.11 24.30
N GLU A 193 -9.85 29.25 24.09
CA GLU A 193 -8.53 29.69 23.64
C GLU A 193 -8.58 30.24 22.21
N ILE A 194 -9.35 29.59 21.34
CA ILE A 194 -9.54 30.02 19.95
C ILE A 194 -10.27 31.36 19.89
N ASP A 195 -11.33 31.55 20.67
CA ASP A 195 -12.09 32.80 20.72
C ASP A 195 -11.26 33.96 21.32
N MET A 196 -10.42 33.68 22.32
CA MET A 196 -9.50 34.67 22.90
C MET A 196 -8.47 35.13 21.86
N PHE A 197 -7.83 34.19 21.16
CA PHE A 197 -6.86 34.50 20.11
C PHE A 197 -7.50 35.24 18.93
N ARG A 198 -8.73 34.85 18.56
CA ARG A 198 -9.54 35.55 17.56
C ARG A 198 -9.75 37.01 17.92
N GLY A 199 -10.15 37.28 19.18
CA GLY A 199 -10.36 38.63 19.68
C GLY A 199 -9.10 39.50 19.58
N ALA A 200 -7.94 38.93 19.89
CA ALA A 200 -6.65 39.62 19.77
C ALA A 200 -6.25 39.91 18.31
N SER A 201 -6.57 38.99 17.40
CA SER A 201 -6.15 39.07 15.98
C SER A 201 -7.11 39.89 15.11
N GLN A 202 -8.38 40.00 15.50
CA GLN A 202 -9.43 40.64 14.73
C GLN A 202 -9.10 42.11 14.43
N GLY A 203 -9.28 42.53 13.18
CA GLY A 203 -9.12 43.92 12.75
C GLY A 203 -7.68 44.35 12.46
N SER A 204 -6.68 43.64 13.01
CA SER A 204 -5.25 43.94 12.77
C SER A 204 -4.61 42.99 11.76
N TYR A 205 -5.16 41.79 11.58
CA TYR A 205 -4.65 40.75 10.69
C TYR A 205 -5.77 40.23 9.78
N GLN A 206 -5.39 39.63 8.65
CA GLN A 206 -6.32 39.11 7.66
C GLN A 206 -6.56 37.61 7.82
N GLN A 207 -5.62 36.89 8.44
CA GLN A 207 -5.74 35.49 8.83
C GLN A 207 -4.96 35.27 10.13
N ALA A 208 -5.32 34.23 10.88
CA ALA A 208 -4.53 33.79 12.03
C ALA A 208 -4.18 32.30 11.95
N ILE A 209 -3.11 31.90 12.62
CA ILE A 209 -2.65 30.51 12.70
C ILE A 209 -2.46 30.13 14.17
N PHE A 210 -3.06 29.02 14.59
CA PHE A 210 -2.90 28.48 15.93
C PHE A 210 -2.15 27.16 15.87
N PHE A 211 -0.94 27.14 16.44
CA PHE A 211 -0.12 25.94 16.60
C PHE A 211 -0.27 25.38 18.02
N THR A 212 -0.41 24.07 18.14
CA THR A 212 -0.31 23.37 19.42
C THR A 212 0.39 22.02 19.28
N THR A 213 1.16 21.62 20.28
CA THR A 213 1.71 20.26 20.37
C THR A 213 0.70 19.23 20.91
N SER A 214 -0.50 19.69 21.27
CA SER A 214 -1.63 18.86 21.71
C SER A 214 -2.67 18.74 20.59
N THR A 215 -3.92 18.44 20.94
CA THR A 215 -5.06 18.34 20.01
C THR A 215 -6.12 19.40 20.33
N PHE A 216 -6.97 19.70 19.34
CA PHE A 216 -8.13 20.59 19.50
C PHE A 216 -9.40 19.79 19.81
N THR A 217 -10.28 20.32 20.65
CA THR A 217 -11.62 19.75 20.83
C THR A 217 -12.48 19.96 19.58
N LYS A 218 -13.60 19.23 19.48
CA LYS A 218 -14.53 19.38 18.35
C LYS A 218 -15.09 20.81 18.27
N GLU A 219 -15.36 21.41 19.42
CA GLU A 219 -15.88 22.78 19.54
C GLU A 219 -14.83 23.82 19.15
N ALA A 220 -13.55 23.56 19.45
CA ALA A 220 -12.45 24.41 19.00
C ALA A 220 -12.29 24.36 17.49
N ARG A 221 -12.37 23.17 16.88
CA ARG A 221 -12.34 23.01 15.42
C ARG A 221 -13.52 23.69 14.75
N ALA A 222 -14.73 23.53 15.28
CA ALA A 222 -15.93 24.20 14.75
C ALA A 222 -15.88 25.74 14.89
N ALA A 223 -14.94 26.26 15.68
CA ALA A 223 -14.74 27.69 15.88
C ALA A 223 -13.64 28.27 15.01
N ASP A 224 -13.06 27.53 14.06
CA ASP A 224 -11.97 27.99 13.18
C ASP A 224 -12.43 29.05 12.16
N ASN A 225 -13.64 28.86 11.62
CA ASN A 225 -14.29 29.73 10.66
C ASN A 225 -15.63 30.24 11.20
N LYS A 226 -15.78 31.56 11.27
CA LYS A 226 -17.01 32.22 11.73
C LYS A 226 -17.29 33.41 10.84
N THR A 227 -18.52 33.50 10.33
CA THR A 227 -18.95 34.60 9.46
C THR A 227 -18.66 35.97 10.09
N GLY A 228 -17.97 36.83 9.34
CA GLY A 228 -17.59 38.17 9.80
C GLY A 228 -16.38 38.22 10.75
N ALA A 229 -15.74 37.09 11.05
CA ALA A 229 -14.52 37.04 11.86
C ALA A 229 -13.31 36.57 11.04
N ILE A 230 -12.12 36.93 11.52
CA ILE A 230 -10.83 36.54 10.93
C ILE A 230 -10.69 35.00 10.89
N PRO A 231 -10.43 34.35 9.75
CA PRO A 231 -10.26 32.90 9.72
C PRO A 231 -9.02 32.46 10.53
N ILE A 232 -9.13 31.35 11.26
CA ILE A 232 -8.02 30.79 12.06
C ILE A 232 -7.69 29.40 11.56
N ALA A 233 -6.47 29.20 11.05
CA ALA A 233 -5.99 27.87 10.71
C ALA A 233 -5.46 27.15 11.96
N LEU A 234 -5.92 25.93 12.20
CA LEU A 234 -5.57 25.15 13.40
C LEU A 234 -4.61 24.01 13.05
N PHE A 235 -3.42 24.01 13.65
CA PHE A 235 -2.41 22.97 13.47
C PHE A 235 -2.09 22.32 14.82
N ASP A 236 -2.51 21.07 14.97
CA ASP A 236 -2.23 20.25 16.14
C ASP A 236 -0.89 19.52 16.00
N GLY A 237 -0.52 18.72 17.01
CA GLY A 237 0.75 18.02 17.04
C GLY A 237 1.01 17.19 15.78
N ASP A 238 0.00 16.44 15.33
CA ASP A 238 0.09 15.63 14.11
C ASP A 238 0.19 16.52 12.86
N GLY A 239 -0.59 17.60 12.79
CA GLY A 239 -0.51 18.59 11.71
C GLY A 239 0.88 19.21 11.58
N ILE A 240 1.49 19.63 12.69
CA ILE A 240 2.85 20.20 12.71
C ILE A 240 3.87 19.18 12.22
N VAL A 241 3.81 17.93 12.70
CA VAL A 241 4.73 16.87 12.28
C VAL A 241 4.58 16.56 10.78
N ASN A 242 3.35 16.54 10.27
CA ASN A 242 3.12 16.37 8.84
C ASN A 242 3.74 17.52 8.03
N MET A 243 3.59 18.76 8.50
CA MET A 243 4.22 19.92 7.86
C MET A 243 5.75 19.83 7.85
N MET A 244 6.34 19.33 8.95
CA MET A 244 7.79 19.12 9.02
C MET A 244 8.26 18.11 7.95
N ILE A 245 7.55 17.00 7.81
CA ILE A 245 7.88 15.95 6.84
C ILE A 245 7.71 16.48 5.41
N GLU A 246 6.59 17.16 5.12
CA GLU A 246 6.30 17.72 3.79
C GLU A 246 7.40 18.68 3.31
N LYS A 247 7.87 19.56 4.20
CA LYS A 247 8.94 20.53 3.86
C LYS A 247 10.35 20.05 4.15
N LYS A 248 10.54 18.78 4.56
CA LYS A 248 11.84 18.27 5.04
C LYS A 248 12.46 19.19 6.10
N PHE A 249 11.64 19.79 6.95
CA PHE A 249 12.04 20.74 7.96
C PHE A 249 12.49 20.01 9.23
N GLY A 250 13.80 19.90 9.44
CA GLY A 250 14.36 19.12 10.55
C GLY A 250 14.13 17.61 10.41
N VAL A 251 13.81 17.16 9.20
CA VAL A 251 13.56 15.76 8.83
C VAL A 251 14.29 15.49 7.52
N GLU A 252 15.03 14.39 7.46
CA GLU A 252 15.72 13.92 6.26
C GLU A 252 15.08 12.62 5.77
N VAL A 253 15.04 12.44 4.45
CA VAL A 253 14.53 11.22 3.83
C VAL A 253 15.73 10.33 3.51
N GLN A 254 15.68 9.09 4.01
CA GLN A 254 16.63 8.04 3.63
C GLN A 254 15.91 7.05 2.71
N GLU A 255 16.45 6.85 1.51
CA GLU A 255 15.89 5.93 0.53
C GLU A 255 16.38 4.50 0.81
N ILE A 256 15.45 3.54 0.75
CA ILE A 256 15.74 2.11 0.86
C ILE A 256 15.44 1.49 -0.49
N ASN A 257 16.48 1.03 -1.19
CA ASN A 257 16.33 0.40 -2.49
C ASN A 257 15.90 -1.06 -2.35
N THR A 258 14.92 -1.47 -3.14
CA THR A 258 14.51 -2.87 -3.31
C THR A 258 14.70 -3.28 -4.77
N TYR A 259 14.88 -4.59 -4.99
CA TYR A 259 15.09 -5.15 -6.33
C TYR A 259 13.95 -6.10 -6.66
N VAL A 260 13.49 -6.05 -7.91
CA VAL A 260 12.46 -6.94 -8.46
C VAL A 260 13.01 -7.59 -9.72
N ASP A 261 12.53 -8.80 -10.04
CA ASP A 261 12.87 -9.47 -11.29
C ASP A 261 12.27 -8.69 -12.48
N ALA A 262 13.08 -8.46 -13.50
CA ALA A 262 12.73 -7.78 -14.75
C ALA A 262 13.44 -8.43 -15.95
N LEU A 263 13.80 -9.71 -15.84
CA LEU A 263 14.53 -10.44 -16.87
C LEU A 263 13.72 -10.57 -18.17
N ASP A 264 12.40 -10.62 -18.07
CA ASP A 264 11.46 -10.57 -19.19
C ASP A 264 11.72 -9.38 -20.11
N GLN A 265 11.98 -8.19 -19.55
CA GLN A 265 12.27 -6.98 -20.32
C GLN A 265 13.57 -7.05 -21.14
N VAL A 266 14.49 -7.94 -20.75
CA VAL A 266 15.77 -8.17 -21.46
C VAL A 266 15.58 -9.19 -22.58
N LEU A 267 14.71 -10.18 -22.37
CA LEU A 267 14.48 -11.28 -23.30
C LEU A 267 13.49 -10.95 -24.43
N GLU A 268 12.73 -9.86 -24.30
CA GLU A 268 11.81 -9.36 -25.34
C GLU A 268 12.48 -8.47 -26.42
N LYS A 269 13.82 -8.34 -26.40
CA LYS A 269 14.60 -7.60 -27.41
C LYS A 269 15.37 -8.53 -28.34
#